data_AF-A0A1U7GIH6-F1
#
_entry.id   AF-A0A1U7GIH6-F1
#
_cell.length_a   1.000
_cell.length_b   1.000
_cell.length_c   1.000
_cell.angle_alpha   90.00
_cell.angle_beta   90.00
_cell.angle_gamma   90.00
#
_symmetry.space_group_name_H-M   'P 1'
#
loop_
_entity.id
_entity.type
_entity.pdbx_description
1 polymer ?
#
loop_
_entity_poly.entity_id
_entity_poly.type
_entity_poly.pdbx_seq_one_letter_code
_entity_poly.pdbx_strand_id
1 'polypeptide(L)'
;MSTSDSFRFPGLWPYIELAAEGRSLPFLGRGRGLWHYKQVQDSLGQLPGLDADARRELLAHVASVRDSLAATLDGIDLAVRESMRALGDPAEGATASLIPAGPAESTPHRAAAPKRRRG
;
A
#
# COMPACT_ATOMS: atom_id res chain seq x y z
N MET A 1 -2.96 23.84 -41.18
CA MET A 1 -3.24 24.27 -39.79
C MET A 1 -3.74 23.05 -39.03
N SER A 2 -2.84 22.29 -38.41
CA SER A 2 -3.28 21.21 -37.50
C SER A 2 -3.65 21.85 -36.19
N THR A 3 -4.94 21.87 -35.89
CA THR A 3 -5.47 22.14 -34.56
C THR A 3 -4.98 21.01 -33.67
N SER A 4 -3.87 21.21 -32.98
CA SER A 4 -3.52 20.36 -31.84
C SER A 4 -4.61 20.55 -30.80
N ASP A 5 -5.60 19.68 -30.85
CA ASP A 5 -6.66 19.62 -29.84
C ASP A 5 -5.95 19.46 -28.50
N SER A 6 -6.14 20.44 -27.60
CA SER A 6 -5.39 20.50 -26.36
C SER A 6 -5.75 19.26 -25.53
N PHE A 7 -4.78 18.35 -25.36
CA PHE A 7 -4.99 17.12 -24.61
C PHE A 7 -5.55 17.43 -23.22
N ARG A 8 -6.67 16.81 -22.87
CA ARG A 8 -7.28 16.89 -21.55
C ARG A 8 -7.37 15.50 -20.95
N PHE A 9 -6.86 15.35 -19.73
CA PHE A 9 -7.00 14.10 -19.00
C PHE A 9 -8.47 13.90 -18.56
N PRO A 10 -9.15 12.81 -18.99
CA PRO A 10 -10.57 12.61 -18.71
C PRO A 10 -10.85 12.09 -17.28
N GLY A 11 -9.82 11.94 -16.45
CA GLY A 11 -9.89 11.26 -15.17
C GLY A 11 -9.55 9.77 -15.28
N LEU A 12 -9.38 9.10 -14.15
CA LEU A 12 -8.99 7.68 -14.11
C LEU A 12 -10.13 6.71 -14.46
N TRP A 13 -11.37 7.11 -14.21
CA TRP A 13 -12.52 6.20 -14.30
C TRP A 13 -12.72 5.53 -15.66
N PRO A 14 -12.65 6.25 -16.81
CA PRO A 14 -12.78 5.60 -18.12
C PRO A 14 -11.74 4.49 -18.36
N TYR A 15 -10.52 4.67 -17.85
CA TYR A 15 -9.46 3.66 -17.96
C TYR A 15 -9.70 2.46 -17.03
N ILE A 16 -10.32 2.69 -15.87
CA ILE A 16 -10.70 1.61 -14.94
C ILE A 16 -11.86 0.80 -15.50
N GLU A 17 -12.86 1.44 -16.10
CA GLU A 17 -13.96 0.76 -16.78
C GLU A 17 -13.44 -0.13 -17.90
N LEU A 18 -12.57 0.42 -18.76
CA LEU A 18 -11.92 -0.35 -19.82
C LEU A 18 -11.12 -1.54 -19.27
N ALA A 19 -10.33 -1.32 -18.21
CA ALA A 19 -9.59 -2.41 -17.58
C ALA A 19 -10.52 -3.46 -16.93
N ALA A 20 -11.70 -3.08 -16.47
CA ALA A 20 -12.69 -3.94 -15.81
C ALA A 20 -13.59 -4.71 -16.79
N GLU A 21 -13.49 -4.43 -18.10
CA GLU A 21 -14.34 -5.03 -19.12
C GLU A 21 -14.32 -6.56 -19.06
N GLY A 22 -15.52 -7.16 -19.10
CA GLY A 22 -15.71 -8.62 -19.04
C GLY A 22 -15.53 -9.26 -17.65
N ARG A 23 -15.25 -8.48 -16.59
CA ARG A 23 -15.03 -9.00 -15.23
C ARG A 23 -16.21 -8.72 -14.31
N SER A 24 -16.58 -9.70 -13.48
CA SER A 24 -17.55 -9.51 -12.39
C SER A 24 -16.82 -9.02 -11.13
N LEU A 25 -16.82 -7.71 -10.91
CA LEU A 25 -16.11 -7.06 -9.81
C LEU A 25 -17.09 -6.26 -8.94
N PRO A 26 -17.78 -6.90 -7.97
CA PRO A 26 -18.85 -6.26 -7.19
C PRO A 26 -18.38 -5.07 -6.34
N PHE A 27 -17.07 -4.97 -6.08
CA PHE A 27 -16.46 -3.87 -5.34
C PHE A 27 -15.74 -2.86 -6.26
N LEU A 28 -15.97 -2.91 -7.58
CA LEU A 28 -15.40 -1.94 -8.52
C LEU A 28 -15.78 -0.52 -8.13
N GLY A 29 -14.82 0.41 -8.21
CA GLY A 29 -15.00 1.81 -7.82
C GLY A 29 -14.78 2.10 -6.34
N ARG A 30 -14.72 1.10 -5.45
CA ARG A 30 -14.33 1.31 -4.04
C ARG A 30 -12.88 1.82 -3.91
N GLY A 31 -12.04 1.53 -4.90
CA GLY A 31 -10.67 2.04 -4.98
C GLY A 31 -10.55 3.57 -5.14
N ARG A 32 -11.63 4.29 -5.51
CA ARG A 32 -11.61 5.76 -5.64
C ARG A 32 -11.28 6.48 -4.33
N GLY A 33 -11.54 5.84 -3.18
CA GLY A 33 -11.21 6.37 -1.86
C GLY A 33 -9.74 6.22 -1.46
N LEU A 34 -8.93 5.51 -2.24
CA LEU A 34 -7.52 5.33 -1.94
C LEU A 34 -6.75 6.63 -2.18
N TRP A 35 -5.84 6.96 -1.26
CA TRP A 35 -4.97 8.13 -1.40
C TRP A 35 -4.20 8.11 -2.72
N HIS A 36 -3.62 6.96 -3.09
CA HIS A 36 -2.89 6.76 -4.34
C HIS A 36 -3.74 7.06 -5.59
N TYR A 37 -5.03 6.68 -5.59
CA TYR A 37 -5.95 6.99 -6.69
C TYR A 37 -6.06 8.50 -6.89
N LYS A 38 -6.30 9.24 -5.80
CA LYS A 38 -6.44 10.69 -5.85
C LYS A 38 -5.15 11.37 -6.30
N GLN A 39 -4.01 10.95 -5.76
CA GLN A 39 -2.70 11.51 -6.15
C GLN A 39 -2.42 11.34 -7.64
N VAL A 40 -2.67 10.15 -8.19
CA VAL A 40 -2.50 9.91 -9.62
C VAL A 40 -3.50 10.73 -10.44
N GLN A 41 -4.77 10.80 -10.01
CA GLN A 41 -5.79 11.59 -10.72
C GLN A 41 -5.43 13.07 -10.79
N ASP A 42 -5.02 13.65 -9.66
CA ASP A 42 -4.68 15.07 -9.55
C ASP A 42 -3.41 15.39 -10.37
N SER A 43 -2.37 14.55 -10.26
CA SER A 43 -1.11 14.72 -11.01
C SER A 43 -1.34 14.66 -12.52
N LEU A 44 -2.07 13.66 -13.02
CA LEU A 44 -2.35 13.54 -14.45
C LEU A 44 -3.23 14.69 -14.96
N GLY A 45 -4.10 15.25 -14.11
CA GLY A 45 -4.91 16.41 -14.42
C GLY A 45 -4.11 17.71 -14.64
N GLN A 46 -2.91 17.80 -14.07
CA GLN A 46 -2.05 19.00 -14.17
C GLN A 46 -1.21 19.05 -15.46
N LEU A 47 -1.00 17.92 -16.12
CA LEU A 47 -0.09 17.80 -17.28
C LEU A 47 -0.29 18.86 -18.38
N PRO A 48 -1.53 19.21 -18.80
CA PRO A 48 -1.72 20.14 -19.92
C PRO A 48 -1.14 21.54 -19.67
N GLY A 49 -1.05 21.98 -18.40
CA GLY A 49 -0.57 23.30 -18.03
C GLY A 49 0.94 23.40 -17.80
N LEU A 50 1.66 22.29 -17.84
CA LEU A 50 3.09 22.23 -17.52
C LEU A 50 3.97 22.30 -18.77
N ASP A 51 5.20 22.78 -18.62
CA ASP A 51 6.24 22.67 -19.64
C ASP A 51 6.77 21.23 -19.77
N ALA A 52 7.66 21.00 -20.73
CA ALA A 52 8.16 19.66 -21.03
C ALA A 52 8.94 19.02 -19.87
N ASP A 53 9.67 19.80 -19.07
CA ASP A 53 10.55 19.29 -18.02
C ASP A 53 9.71 18.93 -16.79
N ALA A 54 8.83 19.85 -16.38
CA ALA A 54 7.87 19.62 -15.31
C ALA A 54 6.92 18.45 -15.62
N ARG A 55 6.50 18.26 -16.88
CA ARG A 55 5.72 17.08 -17.29
C ARG A 55 6.48 15.78 -17.05
N ARG A 56 7.78 15.72 -17.38
CA ARG A 56 8.59 14.50 -17.19
C ARG A 56 8.74 14.17 -15.71
N GLU A 57 9.02 15.18 -14.89
CA GLU A 57 9.13 15.02 -13.43
C GLU A 57 7.80 14.56 -12.81
N LEU A 58 6.67 15.15 -13.21
CA LEU A 58 5.37 14.75 -12.71
C LEU A 58 4.97 13.34 -13.14
N LEU A 59 5.32 12.92 -14.35
CA LEU A 59 5.11 11.54 -14.80
C LEU A 59 5.99 10.54 -14.03
N ALA A 60 7.23 10.90 -13.70
CA ALA A 60 8.08 10.09 -12.84
C ALA A 60 7.49 9.96 -11.43
N HIS A 61 6.94 11.04 -10.88
CA HIS A 61 6.22 11.01 -9.61
C HIS A 61 4.99 10.07 -9.67
N VAL A 62 4.16 10.18 -10.71
CA VAL A 62 3.01 9.29 -10.93
C VAL A 62 3.45 7.82 -10.97
N ALA A 63 4.55 7.50 -11.64
CA ALA A 63 5.10 6.15 -11.67
C ALA A 63 5.48 5.67 -10.26
N SER A 64 6.15 6.49 -9.46
CA SER A 64 6.51 6.15 -8.07
C SER A 64 5.28 5.89 -7.19
N VAL A 65 4.22 6.68 -7.33
CA VAL A 65 2.96 6.50 -6.58
C VAL A 65 2.28 5.18 -7.00
N ARG A 66 2.25 4.90 -8.30
CA ARG A 66 1.71 3.63 -8.83
C ARG A 66 2.49 2.44 -8.29
N ASP A 67 3.82 2.48 -8.33
CA ASP A 67 4.66 1.36 -7.91
C ASP A 67 4.52 1.08 -6.41
N SER A 68 4.33 2.12 -5.60
CA SER A 68 4.02 1.99 -4.17
C SER A 68 2.67 1.29 -3.94
N LEU A 69 1.65 1.64 -4.73
CA LEU A 69 0.34 0.96 -4.67
C LEU A 69 0.45 -0.49 -5.13
N ALA A 70 1.23 -0.78 -6.18
CA ALA A 70 1.45 -2.13 -6.67
C ALA A 70 2.06 -3.03 -5.59
N ALA A 71 3.13 -2.57 -4.93
CA ALA A 71 3.75 -3.32 -3.82
C ALA A 71 2.76 -3.60 -2.66
N THR A 72 1.84 -2.65 -2.39
CA THR A 72 0.79 -2.85 -1.38
C THR A 72 -0.19 -3.95 -1.79
N LEU A 73 -0.62 -3.96 -3.06
CA LEU A 73 -1.51 -5.00 -3.60
C LEU A 73 -0.83 -6.38 -3.57
N ASP A 74 0.45 -6.44 -3.95
CA ASP A 74 1.24 -7.68 -3.88
C ASP A 74 1.32 -8.22 -2.44
N GLY A 75 1.49 -7.33 -1.45
CA GLY A 75 1.47 -7.69 -0.03
C GLY A 75 0.12 -8.24 0.44
N ILE A 76 -1.00 -7.65 -0.02
CA ILE A 76 -2.35 -8.17 0.25
C ILE A 76 -2.51 -9.57 -0.35
N ASP A 77 -2.09 -9.77 -1.59
CA ASP A 77 -2.18 -11.07 -2.26
C ASP A 77 -1.30 -12.13 -1.60
N LEU A 78 -0.14 -11.77 -1.06
CA LEU A 78 0.68 -12.65 -0.22
C LEU A 78 -0.07 -13.05 1.05
N ALA A 79 -0.62 -12.09 1.79
CA ALA A 79 -1.34 -12.36 3.04
C ALA A 79 -2.59 -13.23 2.83
N VAL A 80 -3.35 -13.01 1.75
CA VAL A 80 -4.51 -13.85 1.40
C VAL A 80 -4.07 -15.27 1.10
N ARG A 81 -3.02 -15.46 0.29
CA ARG A 81 -2.50 -16.79 -0.04
C ARG A 81 -1.99 -17.53 1.19
N GLU A 82 -1.27 -16.85 2.08
CA GLU A 82 -0.81 -17.41 3.35
C GLU A 82 -1.99 -17.86 4.22
N SER A 83 -3.02 -17.01 4.35
CA SER A 83 -4.23 -17.32 5.11
C SER A 83 -4.97 -18.53 4.53
N MET A 84 -5.11 -18.63 3.20
CA MET A 84 -5.73 -19.77 2.53
C MET A 84 -4.96 -21.07 2.79
N ARG A 85 -3.63 -21.03 2.82
CA ARG A 85 -2.80 -22.21 3.14
C ARG A 85 -3.00 -22.64 4.59
N ALA A 86 -2.91 -21.71 5.53
CA ALA A 86 -3.07 -21.99 6.96
C ALA A 86 -4.45 -22.57 7.31
N LEU A 87 -5.50 -22.17 6.59
CA LEU A 87 -6.86 -22.67 6.79
C LEU A 87 -7.19 -23.92 5.95
N GLY A 88 -6.50 -24.12 4.83
CA GLY A 88 -6.72 -25.23 3.90
C GLY A 88 -5.95 -26.50 4.23
N ASP A 89 -4.89 -26.41 5.05
CA ASP A 89 -4.09 -27.54 5.51
C ASP A 89 -4.36 -27.84 6.99
N PRO A 90 -5.09 -28.92 7.35
CA PRO A 90 -5.18 -29.35 8.75
C PRO A 90 -3.87 -29.99 9.26
N ALA A 91 -2.81 -30.08 8.45
CA ALA A 91 -1.63 -30.90 8.74
C ALA A 91 -0.36 -30.16 9.19
N GLU A 92 -0.26 -28.82 9.13
CA GLU A 92 0.95 -28.10 9.59
C GLU A 92 0.65 -26.88 10.49
N GLY A 93 -0.10 -27.11 11.57
CA GLY A 93 -0.23 -26.14 12.66
C GLY A 93 1.02 -25.96 13.53
N ALA A 94 2.25 -26.07 13.01
CA ALA A 94 3.44 -26.11 13.88
C ALA A 94 4.64 -25.21 13.53
N THR A 95 4.75 -24.57 12.36
CA THR A 95 6.06 -23.98 11.97
C THR A 95 6.07 -22.61 11.29
N ALA A 96 4.98 -21.83 11.34
CA ALA A 96 5.02 -20.43 10.88
C ALA A 96 4.60 -19.46 11.98
N SER A 97 5.15 -19.62 13.19
CA SER A 97 5.17 -18.54 14.18
C SER A 97 6.30 -17.58 13.81
N LEU A 98 6.02 -16.63 12.90
CA LEU A 98 6.89 -15.47 12.68
C LEU A 98 6.63 -14.40 13.75
N ILE A 99 6.67 -14.81 15.03
CA ILE A 99 6.97 -13.89 16.12
C ILE A 99 8.44 -14.12 16.45
N PRO A 100 9.34 -13.12 16.31
CA PRO A 100 10.68 -13.28 16.83
C PRO A 100 10.54 -13.49 18.34
N ALA A 101 10.96 -14.67 18.81
CA ALA A 101 11.16 -14.93 20.22
C ALA A 101 12.23 -13.93 20.71
N GLY A 102 11.77 -12.80 21.26
CA GLY A 102 12.60 -11.98 22.12
C GLY A 102 13.11 -12.85 23.27
N PRO A 103 14.38 -12.75 23.64
CA PRO A 103 14.97 -13.65 24.63
C PRO A 103 14.24 -13.49 25.97
N ALA A 104 13.72 -14.60 26.47
CA ALA A 104 13.11 -14.70 27.78
C ALA A 104 14.18 -14.67 28.88
N GLU A 105 13.88 -13.87 29.89
CA GLU A 105 14.28 -13.96 31.30
C GLU A 105 15.71 -13.57 31.74
N SER A 106 15.75 -12.55 32.61
CA SER A 106 16.49 -12.64 33.86
C SER A 106 15.59 -12.20 35.01
N THR A 107 15.51 -13.08 36.00
CA THR A 107 14.66 -13.17 37.19
C THR A 107 14.84 -11.97 38.14
N PRO A 108 13.86 -11.66 39.03
CA PRO A 108 13.90 -10.47 39.88
C PRO A 108 14.83 -10.71 41.08
N HIS A 109 15.91 -9.95 41.19
CA HIS A 109 16.71 -9.96 42.41
C HIS A 109 16.05 -9.09 43.48
N ARG A 110 15.36 -9.76 44.40
CA ARG A 110 14.98 -9.26 45.73
C ARG A 110 16.23 -8.67 46.41
N ALA A 111 16.26 -7.35 46.60
CA ALA A 111 17.23 -6.68 47.44
C ALA A 111 16.55 -6.25 48.74
N ALA A 112 17.08 -6.77 49.84
CA ALA A 112 16.69 -6.44 51.21
C ALA A 112 17.03 -4.98 51.55
N ALA A 113 16.16 -4.34 52.32
CA ALA A 113 16.43 -3.06 52.96
C ALA A 113 17.55 -3.17 54.02
N PRO A 114 18.31 -2.09 54.24
CA PRO A 114 18.66 -1.72 55.61
C PRO A 114 18.47 -0.21 55.92
N LYS A 115 17.57 0.04 56.87
CA LYS A 115 17.68 0.87 58.09
C LYS A 115 18.68 2.06 58.14
N ARG A 116 18.10 3.28 58.09
CA ARG A 116 18.30 4.51 58.91
C ARG A 116 19.69 4.96 59.42
N ARG A 117 20.04 6.22 59.12
CA ARG A 117 20.53 7.33 60.00
C ARG A 117 20.87 8.54 59.08
N ARG A 118 20.69 9.82 59.40
CA ARG A 118 20.25 10.57 60.58
C ARG A 118 19.95 12.01 60.12
N GLY A 119 18.79 12.55 60.48
CA GLY A 119 18.57 13.95 60.82
C GLY A 119 18.05 13.94 62.25
#